data_AF-A0AAU5WED6-F1
#
_entry.id   AF-A0AAU5WED6-F1
#
_cell.length_a   1.000
_cell.length_b   1.000
_cell.length_c   1.000
_cell.angle_alpha   90.00
_cell.angle_beta   90.00
_cell.angle_gamma   90.00
#
_symmetry.space_group_name_H-M   'P 1'
#
loop_
_entity.id
_entity.type
_entity.pdbx_description
1 polymer ?
#
loop_
_entity_poly.entity_id
_entity_poly.type
_entity_poly.pdbx_seq_one_letter_code
_entity_poly.pdbx_strand_id
1 'polypeptide(L)'
;MREGPREELLDDHGLFGPGSVTWRVMGEPVLMIGGIRALLLQALHPRSMWGTAQNSELMDRDAAWSRLARTVEFVRVRTYGTHAEVDRIGRRVRRLHSKLTGLDLRTGETFPVDDPENLLWVHLGEVDSYLDVARRAGVGLSAADADAFVDEQRRAAAVVGLDPADVPASVAELKDYYAGMRPRIWACDEARDGLRRMFSPDVPNRLLPLKLAAPGLGMLVVSTLPRWARRMYGLPGLPTSDLAATLALKGLHRTVHVIPERYRYSPDAQRARRLTREHASDPAGWSIAS
;
A
#
# COMPACT_ATOMS: atom_id res chain seq x y z
N MET A 1 5.80 38.47 31.33
CA MET A 1 5.29 38.40 29.94
C MET A 1 5.67 37.01 29.42
N ARG A 2 4.71 36.11 29.23
CA ARG A 2 5.00 34.72 28.78
C ARG A 2 5.21 34.75 27.27
N GLU A 3 6.43 34.64 26.81
CA GLU A 3 6.74 34.30 25.42
C GLU A 3 6.47 32.79 25.26
N GLY A 4 5.39 32.47 24.54
CA GLY A 4 5.03 31.08 24.22
C GLY A 4 5.86 30.55 23.05
N PRO A 5 6.01 29.22 22.93
CA PRO A 5 6.82 28.58 21.89
C PRO A 5 6.17 28.81 20.53
N ARG A 6 6.73 29.74 19.76
CA ARG A 6 6.28 30.07 18.40
C ARG A 6 7.40 29.84 17.37
N GLU A 7 8.34 28.97 17.71
CA GLU A 7 9.52 28.60 16.90
C GLU A 7 9.53 27.14 16.43
N GLU A 8 8.51 26.33 16.78
CA GLU A 8 8.45 24.88 16.47
C GLU A 8 7.45 24.52 15.35
N LEU A 9 7.07 25.48 14.50
CA LEU A 9 6.21 25.25 13.31
C LEU A 9 6.97 25.48 12.00
N LEU A 10 8.23 25.04 11.95
CA LEU A 10 8.89 24.80 10.67
C LEU A 10 8.31 23.50 10.08
N ASP A 11 7.32 23.68 9.20
CA ASP A 11 6.65 22.68 8.36
C ASP A 11 6.40 21.28 8.97
N ASP A 12 5.26 21.11 9.66
CA ASP A 12 4.77 19.77 10.06
C ASP A 12 4.45 18.92 8.81
N HIS A 13 5.38 18.05 8.45
CA HIS A 13 5.24 17.08 7.37
C HIS A 13 4.61 15.76 7.80
N GLY A 14 4.35 15.58 9.10
CA GLY A 14 3.77 14.38 9.68
C GLY A 14 4.76 13.22 9.81
N LEU A 15 4.26 12.02 9.55
CA LEU A 15 4.98 10.77 9.79
C LEU A 15 6.19 10.59 8.88
N PHE A 16 6.20 11.24 7.73
CA PHE A 16 7.28 11.18 6.76
C PHE A 16 7.58 12.59 6.27
N GLY A 17 8.77 12.82 5.73
CA GLY A 17 9.19 14.15 5.29
C GLY A 17 9.80 14.16 3.89
N PRO A 18 10.10 15.36 3.36
CA PRO A 18 10.69 15.55 2.02
C PRO A 18 11.95 14.73 1.73
N GLY A 19 12.76 14.45 2.76
CA GLY A 19 13.96 13.63 2.68
C GLY A 19 13.74 12.12 2.76
N SER A 20 12.53 11.66 3.11
CA SER A 20 12.22 10.23 3.26
C SER A 20 12.18 9.49 1.93
N VAL A 21 12.53 8.20 1.96
CA VAL A 21 12.36 7.34 0.79
C VAL A 21 10.88 7.11 0.52
N THR A 22 10.05 7.02 1.57
CA THR A 22 8.61 6.86 1.46
C THR A 22 7.97 7.98 0.65
N TRP A 23 8.30 9.27 0.85
CA TRP A 23 7.75 10.35 0.00
C TRP A 23 8.16 10.21 -1.46
N ARG A 24 9.43 9.83 -1.71
CA ARG A 24 9.94 9.62 -3.06
C ARG A 24 9.22 8.49 -3.77
N VAL A 25 9.03 7.36 -3.09
CA VAL A 25 8.39 6.15 -3.63
C VAL A 25 6.89 6.37 -3.79
N MET A 26 6.20 6.74 -2.72
CA MET A 26 4.74 6.93 -2.69
C MET A 26 4.27 8.06 -3.62
N GLY A 27 5.17 8.93 -4.04
CA GLY A 27 4.91 10.01 -4.98
C GLY A 27 4.92 9.56 -6.44
N GLU A 28 5.17 8.28 -6.73
CA GLU A 28 5.25 7.76 -8.10
C GLU A 28 3.89 7.22 -8.59
N PRO A 29 3.34 7.68 -9.72
CA PRO A 29 1.98 7.32 -10.14
C PRO A 29 1.83 5.83 -10.49
N VAL A 30 2.94 5.20 -10.90
CA VAL A 30 2.98 3.77 -11.21
C VAL A 30 2.62 2.90 -9.99
N LEU A 31 2.71 3.43 -8.78
CA LEU A 31 2.36 2.71 -7.54
C LEU A 31 0.88 2.41 -7.37
N MET A 32 0.00 2.95 -8.22
CA MET A 32 -1.36 2.42 -8.32
C MET A 32 -1.36 0.91 -8.56
N ILE A 33 -0.41 0.39 -9.35
CA ILE A 33 -0.22 -1.05 -9.55
C ILE A 33 0.16 -1.75 -8.24
N GLY A 34 1.02 -1.10 -7.43
CA GLY A 34 1.41 -1.59 -6.10
C GLY A 34 0.22 -1.70 -5.15
N GLY A 35 -0.68 -0.70 -5.14
CA GLY A 35 -1.89 -0.74 -4.33
C GLY A 35 -2.80 -1.93 -4.68
N ILE A 36 -3.03 -2.19 -5.97
CA ILE A 36 -3.87 -3.32 -6.41
C ILE A 36 -3.15 -4.66 -6.14
N ARG A 37 -1.83 -4.73 -6.37
CA ARG A 37 -1.00 -5.90 -6.02
C ARG A 37 -1.12 -6.22 -4.52
N ALA A 38 -1.09 -5.20 -3.66
CA ALA A 38 -1.24 -5.36 -2.23
C ALA A 38 -2.58 -6.01 -1.88
N LEU A 39 -3.69 -5.55 -2.45
CA LEU A 39 -5.02 -6.14 -2.19
C LEU A 39 -5.06 -7.65 -2.53
N LEU A 40 -4.46 -8.06 -3.66
CA LEU A 40 -4.38 -9.47 -4.02
C LEU A 40 -3.45 -10.24 -3.08
N LEU A 41 -2.30 -9.68 -2.71
CA LEU A 41 -1.38 -10.35 -1.80
C LEU A 41 -2.00 -10.52 -0.40
N GLN A 42 -2.66 -9.47 0.09
CA GLN A 42 -3.34 -9.42 1.39
C GLN A 42 -4.45 -10.47 1.47
N ALA A 43 -5.19 -10.68 0.38
CA ALA A 43 -6.27 -11.66 0.30
C ALA A 43 -5.81 -13.12 0.44
N LEU A 44 -4.51 -13.41 0.40
CA LEU A 44 -3.98 -14.76 0.64
C LEU A 44 -3.90 -15.12 2.13
N HIS A 45 -4.07 -14.17 3.05
CA HIS A 45 -4.26 -14.50 4.46
C HIS A 45 -5.75 -14.71 4.76
N PRO A 46 -6.19 -15.93 5.08
CA PRO A 46 -7.61 -16.25 5.14
C PRO A 46 -8.36 -15.49 6.22
N ARG A 47 -7.79 -15.33 7.42
CA ARG A 47 -8.42 -14.54 8.48
C ARG A 47 -8.53 -13.05 8.09
N SER A 48 -7.52 -12.49 7.44
CA SER A 48 -7.61 -11.12 6.90
C SER A 48 -8.70 -11.00 5.82
N MET A 49 -8.80 -12.00 4.94
CA MET A 49 -9.79 -12.01 3.85
C MET A 49 -11.22 -12.24 4.36
N TRP A 50 -11.44 -13.19 5.25
CA TRP A 50 -12.74 -13.45 5.89
C TRP A 50 -13.19 -12.28 6.74
N GLY A 51 -12.30 -11.72 7.57
CA GLY A 51 -12.58 -10.52 8.34
C GLY A 51 -13.01 -9.36 7.43
N THR A 52 -12.36 -9.21 6.27
CA THR A 52 -12.77 -8.23 5.27
C THR A 52 -14.13 -8.56 4.64
N ALA A 53 -14.34 -9.80 4.19
CA ALA A 53 -15.55 -10.22 3.48
C ALA A 53 -16.80 -10.19 4.35
N GLN A 54 -16.67 -10.50 5.64
CA GLN A 54 -17.79 -10.55 6.58
C GLN A 54 -18.14 -9.17 7.14
N ASN A 55 -17.18 -8.23 7.17
CA ASN A 55 -17.39 -6.86 7.66
C ASN A 55 -17.50 -5.81 6.54
N SER A 56 -17.53 -6.26 5.29
CA SER A 56 -17.72 -5.38 4.13
C SER A 56 -18.84 -5.94 3.27
N GLU A 57 -19.73 -5.08 2.82
CA GLU A 57 -20.67 -5.40 1.74
C GLU A 57 -19.89 -5.47 0.42
N LEU A 58 -18.91 -6.38 0.29
CA LEU A 58 -18.09 -6.51 -0.93
C LEU A 58 -18.95 -6.81 -2.17
N MET A 59 -20.17 -7.30 -1.95
CA MET A 59 -21.16 -7.57 -3.00
C MET A 59 -21.95 -6.32 -3.40
N ASP A 60 -21.93 -5.27 -2.59
CA ASP A 60 -22.43 -3.94 -2.94
C ASP A 60 -21.30 -3.11 -3.57
N ARG A 61 -21.54 -2.64 -4.81
CA ARG A 61 -20.54 -1.93 -5.61
C ARG A 61 -20.18 -0.57 -5.01
N ASP A 62 -21.18 0.15 -4.49
CA ASP A 62 -20.99 1.48 -3.93
C ASP A 62 -20.28 1.39 -2.57
N ALA A 63 -20.61 0.38 -1.76
CA ALA A 63 -19.92 0.10 -0.51
C ALA A 63 -18.46 -0.33 -0.75
N ALA A 64 -18.19 -1.20 -1.73
CA ALA A 64 -16.84 -1.60 -2.10
C ALA A 64 -15.99 -0.42 -2.59
N TRP A 65 -16.55 0.46 -3.42
CA TRP A 65 -15.89 1.67 -3.89
C TRP A 65 -15.60 2.66 -2.76
N SER A 66 -16.58 2.88 -1.87
CA SER A 66 -16.42 3.72 -0.67
C SER A 66 -15.33 3.18 0.26
N ARG A 67 -15.24 1.86 0.44
CA ARG A 67 -14.16 1.23 1.22
C ARG A 67 -12.79 1.44 0.58
N LEU A 68 -12.68 1.25 -0.73
CA LEU A 68 -11.42 1.50 -1.45
C LEU A 68 -11.00 2.96 -1.31
N ALA A 69 -11.93 3.90 -1.50
CA ALA A 69 -11.68 5.33 -1.34
C ALA A 69 -11.17 5.67 0.08
N ARG A 70 -11.78 5.12 1.14
CA ARG A 70 -11.31 5.28 2.52
C ARG A 70 -9.90 4.71 2.74
N THR A 71 -9.58 3.60 2.09
CA THR A 71 -8.24 2.98 2.18
C THR A 71 -7.19 3.87 1.50
N VAL A 72 -7.49 4.37 0.29
CA VAL A 72 -6.63 5.30 -0.44
C VAL A 72 -6.44 6.59 0.34
N GLU A 73 -7.51 7.14 0.94
CA GLU A 73 -7.43 8.30 1.81
C GLU A 73 -6.55 8.02 3.04
N PHE A 74 -6.69 6.86 3.68
CA PHE A 74 -5.84 6.47 4.79
C PHE A 74 -4.37 6.44 4.42
N VAL A 75 -4.01 5.77 3.32
CA VAL A 75 -2.62 5.70 2.84
C VAL A 75 -2.10 7.10 2.53
N ARG A 76 -2.90 7.94 1.86
CA ARG A 76 -2.54 9.33 1.55
C ARG A 76 -2.25 10.14 2.80
N VAL A 77 -3.17 10.18 3.76
CA VAL A 77 -3.02 10.96 5.00
C VAL A 77 -1.88 10.42 5.84
N ARG A 78 -1.74 9.10 5.97
CA ARG A 78 -0.62 8.46 6.67
C ARG A 78 0.73 8.84 6.07
N THR A 79 0.78 9.04 4.76
CA THR A 79 2.03 9.33 4.02
C THR A 79 2.38 10.82 4.02
N TYR A 80 1.40 11.70 3.76
CA TYR A 80 1.63 13.12 3.46
C TYR A 80 0.92 14.11 4.40
N GLY A 81 0.04 13.61 5.26
CA GLY A 81 -0.70 14.43 6.21
C GLY A 81 0.18 14.85 7.38
N THR A 82 -0.22 15.93 8.04
CA THR A 82 0.38 16.44 9.28
C THR A 82 0.30 15.41 10.42
N HIS A 83 1.10 15.55 11.48
CA HIS A 83 1.01 14.66 12.64
C HIS A 83 -0.43 14.60 13.19
N ALA A 84 -1.10 15.74 13.27
CA ALA A 84 -2.49 15.84 13.76
C ALA A 84 -3.50 15.08 12.88
N GLU A 85 -3.31 15.08 11.55
CA GLU A 85 -4.15 14.31 10.62
C GLU A 85 -3.88 12.80 10.71
N VAL A 86 -2.60 12.41 10.76
CA VAL A 86 -2.16 11.01 10.93
C VAL A 86 -2.73 10.43 12.24
N ASP A 87 -2.62 11.18 13.33
CA ASP A 87 -3.15 10.80 14.63
C ASP A 87 -4.68 10.61 14.61
N ARG A 88 -5.39 11.55 13.97
CA ARG A 88 -6.85 11.50 13.85
C ARG A 88 -7.30 10.29 13.07
N ILE A 89 -6.68 10.03 11.91
CA ILE A 89 -7.06 8.92 11.05
C ILE A 89 -6.66 7.57 11.65
N GLY A 90 -5.50 7.49 12.32
CA GLY A 90 -5.06 6.30 13.07
C GLY A 90 -6.03 5.95 14.21
N ARG A 91 -6.40 6.93 15.04
CA ARG A 91 -7.43 6.72 16.09
C ARG A 91 -8.76 6.24 15.52
N ARG A 92 -9.20 6.80 14.39
CA ARG A 92 -10.44 6.38 13.73
C ARG A 92 -10.37 4.94 13.24
N VAL A 93 -9.28 4.55 12.56
CA VAL A 93 -9.09 3.19 12.04
C VAL A 93 -9.02 2.18 13.18
N ARG A 94 -8.19 2.43 14.21
CA ARG A 94 -8.08 1.53 15.37
C ARG A 94 -9.41 1.35 16.09
N ARG A 95 -10.16 2.46 16.32
CA ARG A 95 -11.51 2.40 16.90
C ARG A 95 -12.49 1.58 16.05
N LEU A 96 -12.40 1.68 14.72
CA LEU A 96 -13.23 0.88 13.84
C LEU A 96 -12.83 -0.60 13.93
N HIS A 97 -11.56 -0.95 13.73
CA HIS A 97 -11.11 -2.33 13.71
C HIS A 97 -11.34 -3.06 15.05
N SER A 98 -11.18 -2.38 16.19
CA SER A 98 -11.46 -2.95 17.53
C SER A 98 -12.90 -3.42 17.76
N LYS A 99 -13.83 -3.01 16.88
CA LYS A 99 -15.24 -3.41 16.95
C LYS A 99 -15.58 -4.52 15.95
N LEU A 100 -14.68 -4.83 15.02
CA LEU A 100 -14.92 -5.79 13.96
C LEU A 100 -14.37 -7.15 14.37
N THR A 101 -15.16 -8.18 14.11
CA THR A 101 -14.76 -9.57 14.33
C THR A 101 -14.98 -10.35 13.05
N GLY A 102 -14.17 -11.39 12.84
CA GLY A 102 -14.37 -12.36 11.78
C GLY A 102 -14.66 -13.74 12.35
N LEU A 103 -15.27 -14.59 11.55
CA LEU A 103 -15.49 -16.01 11.78
C LEU A 103 -14.53 -16.79 10.89
N ASP A 104 -13.70 -17.63 11.49
CA ASP A 104 -12.86 -18.59 10.80
C ASP A 104 -13.75 -19.69 10.22
N LEU A 105 -13.91 -19.72 8.90
CA LEU A 105 -14.85 -20.64 8.25
C LEU A 105 -14.38 -22.12 8.28
N ARG A 106 -13.13 -22.39 8.70
CA ARG A 106 -12.62 -23.75 8.84
C ARG A 106 -12.78 -24.29 10.26
N THR A 107 -12.59 -23.45 11.27
CA THR A 107 -12.61 -23.87 12.68
C THR A 107 -13.91 -23.48 13.40
N GLY A 108 -14.65 -22.51 12.88
CA GLY A 108 -15.82 -21.92 13.54
C GLY A 108 -15.45 -20.93 14.65
N GLU A 109 -14.18 -20.60 14.83
CA GLU A 109 -13.72 -19.65 15.85
C GLU A 109 -13.94 -18.21 15.43
N THR A 110 -14.44 -17.38 16.34
CA THR A 110 -14.44 -15.93 16.15
C THR A 110 -13.07 -15.35 16.49
N PHE A 111 -12.58 -14.44 15.66
CA PHE A 111 -11.32 -13.72 15.87
C PHE A 111 -11.50 -12.20 15.71
N PRO A 112 -10.70 -11.38 16.41
CA PRO A 112 -10.71 -9.93 16.23
C PRO A 112 -10.04 -9.54 14.89
N VAL A 113 -10.60 -8.58 14.16
CA VAL A 113 -10.02 -8.12 12.89
C VAL A 113 -8.69 -7.38 13.12
N ASP A 114 -8.52 -6.75 14.28
CA ASP A 114 -7.27 -6.11 14.71
C ASP A 114 -6.27 -7.05 15.41
N ASP A 115 -6.42 -8.37 15.23
CA ASP A 115 -5.36 -9.31 15.61
C ASP A 115 -3.99 -8.88 15.01
N PRO A 116 -2.91 -8.79 15.81
CA PRO A 116 -1.61 -8.32 15.34
C PRO A 116 -1.08 -9.06 14.12
N GLU A 117 -1.32 -10.37 13.99
CA GLU A 117 -0.88 -11.14 12.82
C GLU A 117 -1.62 -10.69 11.55
N ASN A 118 -2.93 -10.46 11.66
CA ASN A 118 -3.76 -9.95 10.57
C ASN A 118 -3.30 -8.56 10.13
N LEU A 119 -3.05 -7.67 11.10
CA LEU A 119 -2.59 -6.30 10.84
C LEU A 119 -1.20 -6.29 10.20
N LEU A 120 -0.28 -7.10 10.72
CA LEU A 120 1.09 -7.19 10.21
C LEU A 120 1.11 -7.75 8.78
N TRP A 121 0.32 -8.79 8.49
CA TRP A 121 0.20 -9.32 7.13
C TRP A 121 -0.30 -8.26 6.15
N VAL A 122 -1.34 -7.52 6.53
CA VAL A 122 -1.91 -6.46 5.69
C VAL A 122 -0.89 -5.35 5.44
N HIS A 123 -0.22 -4.91 6.51
CA HIS A 123 0.80 -3.87 6.44
C HIS A 123 1.98 -4.30 5.54
N LEU A 124 2.55 -5.48 5.75
CA LEU A 124 3.69 -5.94 4.95
C LEU A 124 3.31 -6.24 3.49
N GLY A 125 2.07 -6.70 3.25
CA GLY A 125 1.49 -6.81 1.90
C GLY A 125 1.49 -5.49 1.14
N GLU A 126 1.26 -4.37 1.83
CA GLU A 126 1.34 -3.02 1.28
C GLU A 126 2.80 -2.62 1.01
N VAL A 127 3.68 -2.76 2.01
CA VAL A 127 5.11 -2.39 1.91
C VAL A 127 5.82 -3.15 0.77
N ASP A 128 5.69 -4.47 0.73
CA ASP A 128 6.28 -5.31 -0.32
C ASP A 128 5.79 -4.91 -1.72
N SER A 129 4.50 -4.59 -1.84
CA SER A 129 3.91 -4.26 -3.12
C SER A 129 4.38 -2.92 -3.67
N TYR A 130 4.50 -1.90 -2.84
CA TYR A 130 5.04 -0.62 -3.28
C TYR A 130 6.52 -0.73 -3.60
N LEU A 131 7.30 -1.44 -2.78
CA LEU A 131 8.73 -1.61 -3.02
C LEU A 131 9.02 -2.41 -4.30
N ASP A 132 8.31 -3.53 -4.53
CA ASP A 132 8.48 -4.34 -5.74
C ASP A 132 8.15 -3.55 -7.00
N VAL A 133 7.00 -2.86 -7.01
CA VAL A 133 6.58 -2.07 -8.17
C VAL A 133 7.52 -0.90 -8.41
N ALA A 134 7.96 -0.18 -7.37
CA ALA A 134 8.93 0.91 -7.51
C ALA A 134 10.24 0.44 -8.15
N ARG A 135 10.83 -0.63 -7.62
CA ARG A 135 12.08 -1.21 -8.13
C ARG A 135 11.94 -1.67 -9.58
N ARG A 136 10.85 -2.37 -9.91
CA ARG A 136 10.63 -2.90 -11.26
C ARG A 136 10.31 -1.82 -12.27
N ALA A 137 9.57 -0.79 -11.87
CA ALA A 137 9.31 0.41 -12.67
C ALA A 137 10.58 1.21 -12.96
N GLY A 138 11.63 1.06 -12.16
CA GLY A 138 12.88 1.80 -12.30
C GLY A 138 12.88 3.14 -11.58
N VAL A 139 12.06 3.27 -10.52
CA VAL A 139 12.23 4.33 -9.52
C VAL A 139 13.61 4.08 -8.90
N GLY A 140 14.56 5.00 -9.11
CA GLY A 140 15.98 4.80 -8.81
C GLY A 140 16.26 4.60 -7.32
N LEU A 141 16.06 3.38 -6.84
CA LEU A 141 16.28 2.96 -5.44
C LEU A 141 17.54 2.10 -5.39
N SER A 142 18.51 2.52 -4.58
CA SER A 142 19.62 1.67 -4.18
C SER A 142 19.14 0.54 -3.24
N ALA A 143 20.04 -0.38 -2.90
CA ALA A 143 19.76 -1.38 -1.87
C ALA A 143 19.48 -0.70 -0.50
N ALA A 144 20.28 0.31 -0.15
CA ALA A 144 20.11 1.08 1.08
C ALA A 144 18.80 1.87 1.10
N ASP A 145 18.41 2.51 -0.02
CA ASP A 145 17.11 3.20 -0.09
C ASP A 145 15.96 2.23 0.17
N ALA A 146 16.07 0.99 -0.31
CA ALA A 146 15.02 0.02 -0.12
C ALA A 146 14.93 -0.53 1.30
N ASP A 147 16.06 -0.71 2.00
CA ASP A 147 16.05 -1.05 3.42
C ASP A 147 15.51 0.14 4.23
N ALA A 148 15.93 1.37 3.92
CA ALA A 148 15.39 2.58 4.54
C ALA A 148 13.87 2.72 4.31
N PHE A 149 13.38 2.43 3.10
CA PHE A 149 11.93 2.39 2.82
C PHE A 149 11.23 1.37 3.72
N VAL A 150 11.76 0.16 3.90
CA VAL A 150 11.13 -0.83 4.78
C VAL A 150 11.13 -0.37 6.23
N ASP A 151 12.26 0.14 6.73
CA ASP A 151 12.38 0.63 8.11
C ASP A 151 11.43 1.82 8.40
N GLU A 152 11.35 2.79 7.48
CA GLU A 152 10.43 3.93 7.57
C GLU A 152 8.98 3.47 7.80
N GLN A 153 8.58 2.34 7.20
CA GLN A 153 7.21 1.82 7.30
C GLN A 153 6.87 1.25 8.69
N ARG A 154 7.83 1.02 9.58
CA ARG A 154 7.55 0.66 10.99
C ARG A 154 6.79 1.76 11.71
N ARG A 155 7.06 3.03 11.38
CA ARG A 155 6.28 4.18 11.87
C ARG A 155 4.84 4.13 11.37
N ALA A 156 4.64 3.71 10.11
CA ALA A 156 3.31 3.51 9.53
C ALA A 156 2.53 2.37 10.19
N ALA A 157 3.22 1.32 10.63
CA ALA A 157 2.61 0.20 11.35
C ALA A 157 2.00 0.64 12.70
N ALA A 158 2.66 1.53 13.44
CA ALA A 158 2.13 2.10 14.69
C ALA A 158 0.79 2.83 14.50
N VAL A 159 0.56 3.45 13.33
CA VAL A 159 -0.70 4.14 13.02
C VAL A 159 -1.89 3.18 13.04
N VAL A 160 -1.70 1.91 12.64
CA VAL A 160 -2.75 0.88 12.67
C VAL A 160 -2.78 0.07 13.96
N GLY A 161 -1.86 0.32 14.90
CA GLY A 161 -1.83 -0.31 16.23
C GLY A 161 -0.84 -1.45 16.40
N LEU A 162 0.07 -1.66 15.45
CA LEU A 162 1.19 -2.59 15.60
C LEU A 162 2.30 -1.96 16.44
N ASP A 163 3.04 -2.77 17.20
CA ASP A 163 4.30 -2.35 17.79
C ASP A 163 5.37 -2.27 16.68
N PRO A 164 6.02 -1.11 16.45
CA PRO A 164 7.13 -1.00 15.51
C PRO A 164 8.22 -2.05 15.73
N ALA A 165 8.47 -2.46 16.99
CA ALA A 165 9.48 -3.46 17.33
C ALA A 165 9.25 -4.81 16.63
N ASP A 166 7.99 -5.19 16.40
CA ASP A 166 7.59 -6.46 15.79
C ASP A 166 7.52 -6.41 14.25
N VAL A 167 7.80 -5.25 13.66
CA VAL A 167 7.70 -5.02 12.22
C VAL A 167 9.09 -5.10 11.58
N PRO A 168 9.26 -5.87 10.48
CA PRO A 168 10.52 -5.93 9.72
C PRO A 168 11.13 -4.56 9.44
N ALA A 169 12.43 -4.43 9.69
CA ALA A 169 13.22 -3.22 9.49
C ALA A 169 14.06 -3.24 8.21
N SER A 170 14.08 -4.35 7.49
CA SER A 170 14.88 -4.51 6.27
C SER A 170 14.19 -5.37 5.23
N VAL A 171 14.67 -5.29 3.97
CA VAL A 171 14.21 -6.15 2.89
C VAL A 171 14.49 -7.63 3.17
N ALA A 172 15.56 -7.93 3.92
CA ALA A 172 15.89 -9.28 4.34
C ALA A 172 14.84 -9.82 5.33
N GLU A 173 14.55 -9.07 6.39
CA GLU A 173 13.55 -9.45 7.39
C GLU A 173 12.13 -9.57 6.78
N LEU A 174 11.78 -8.69 5.83
CA LEU A 174 10.52 -8.78 5.10
C LEU A 174 10.40 -10.10 4.32
N LYS A 175 11.49 -10.54 3.68
CA LYS A 175 11.53 -11.83 2.97
C LYS A 175 11.42 -13.01 3.93
N ASP A 176 12.09 -12.94 5.08
CA ASP A 176 12.05 -13.97 6.10
C ASP A 176 10.64 -14.11 6.69
N TYR A 177 9.96 -12.98 6.96
CA TYR A 177 8.56 -12.96 7.36
C TYR A 177 7.68 -13.70 6.34
N TYR A 178 7.79 -13.39 5.04
CA TYR A 178 7.02 -14.10 4.02
C TYR A 178 7.36 -15.58 3.94
N ALA A 179 8.64 -15.94 4.07
CA ALA A 179 9.06 -17.34 4.08
C ALA A 179 8.40 -18.11 5.24
N GLY A 180 8.35 -17.52 6.44
CA GLY A 180 7.67 -18.08 7.61
C GLY A 180 6.15 -18.15 7.48
N MET A 181 5.53 -17.18 6.79
CA MET A 181 4.07 -17.14 6.65
C MET A 181 3.52 -18.05 5.54
N ARG A 182 4.35 -18.39 4.54
CA ARG A 182 3.95 -19.21 3.37
C ARG A 182 3.21 -20.52 3.67
N PRO A 183 3.52 -21.28 4.74
CA PRO A 183 2.77 -22.49 5.10
C PRO A 183 1.35 -22.22 5.63
N ARG A 184 1.03 -20.99 6.02
CA ARG A 184 -0.20 -20.61 6.73
C ARG A 184 -1.20 -19.85 5.83
N ILE A 185 -0.84 -19.58 4.59
CA ILE A 185 -1.61 -18.77 3.64
C ILE A 185 -2.10 -19.60 2.45
N TRP A 186 -3.28 -19.25 1.94
CA TRP A 186 -3.86 -19.83 0.73
C TRP A 186 -4.94 -18.92 0.17
N ALA A 187 -5.26 -19.08 -1.12
CA ALA A 187 -6.41 -18.38 -1.71
C ALA A 187 -7.72 -19.10 -1.32
N CYS A 188 -8.42 -18.57 -0.32
CA CYS A 188 -9.79 -18.96 0.02
C CYS A 188 -10.79 -18.53 -1.09
N ASP A 189 -12.04 -18.96 -0.98
CA ASP A 189 -13.05 -18.70 -2.01
C ASP A 189 -13.30 -17.20 -2.22
N GLU A 190 -13.36 -16.43 -1.13
CA GLU A 190 -13.53 -14.98 -1.17
C GLU A 190 -12.35 -14.28 -1.84
N ALA A 191 -11.13 -14.78 -1.64
CA ALA A 191 -9.93 -14.27 -2.31
C ALA A 191 -9.98 -14.53 -3.82
N ARG A 192 -10.44 -15.72 -4.24
CA ARG A 192 -10.62 -16.08 -5.65
C ARG A 192 -11.72 -15.24 -6.30
N ASP A 193 -12.80 -14.98 -5.59
CA ASP A 193 -13.88 -14.09 -6.04
C ASP A 193 -13.42 -12.65 -6.17
N GLY A 194 -12.59 -12.16 -5.26
CA GLY A 194 -11.95 -10.85 -5.36
C GLY A 194 -11.08 -10.75 -6.64
N LEU A 195 -10.27 -11.77 -6.90
CA LEU A 195 -9.47 -11.84 -8.14
C LEU A 195 -10.35 -11.82 -9.40
N ARG A 196 -11.40 -12.65 -9.46
CA ARG A 196 -12.32 -12.71 -10.61
C ARG A 196 -12.97 -11.34 -10.88
N ARG A 197 -13.44 -10.66 -9.83
CA ARG A 197 -14.08 -9.35 -9.93
C ARG A 197 -13.14 -8.25 -10.41
N MET A 198 -11.83 -8.36 -10.14
CA MET A 198 -10.85 -7.42 -10.69
C MET A 198 -10.81 -7.45 -12.23
N PHE A 199 -10.98 -8.63 -12.85
CA PHE A 199 -10.97 -8.76 -14.31
C PHE A 199 -12.29 -8.35 -14.98
N SER A 200 -13.38 -8.31 -14.21
CA SER A 200 -14.69 -7.84 -14.68
C SER A 200 -15.27 -6.86 -13.66
N PRO A 201 -14.67 -5.66 -13.53
CA PRO A 201 -15.12 -4.69 -12.55
C PRO A 201 -16.51 -4.21 -12.93
N ASP A 202 -17.31 -4.09 -11.89
CA ASP A 202 -18.73 -3.85 -11.99
C ASP A 202 -18.97 -2.33 -12.00
N VAL A 203 -18.52 -1.69 -13.09
CA VAL A 203 -18.57 -0.23 -13.26
C VAL A 203 -19.78 0.20 -14.11
N PRO A 204 -20.42 1.35 -13.82
CA PRO A 204 -21.48 1.89 -14.66
C PRO A 204 -21.05 2.04 -16.13
N ASN A 205 -21.96 1.82 -17.09
CA ASN A 205 -21.67 1.84 -18.54
C ASN A 205 -20.99 3.14 -19.02
N ARG A 206 -21.18 4.26 -18.33
CA ARG A 206 -20.47 5.54 -18.59
C ARG A 206 -18.95 5.47 -18.39
N LEU A 207 -18.44 4.44 -17.70
CA LEU A 207 -17.02 4.17 -17.51
C LEU A 207 -16.53 3.00 -18.39
N LEU A 208 -17.19 2.73 -19.52
CA LEU A 208 -16.85 1.62 -20.43
C LEU A 208 -15.36 1.55 -20.83
N PRO A 209 -14.63 2.66 -21.08
CA PRO A 209 -13.20 2.59 -21.35
C PRO A 209 -12.39 1.95 -20.22
N LEU A 210 -12.76 2.20 -18.96
CA LEU A 210 -12.13 1.57 -17.79
C LEU A 210 -12.40 0.06 -17.75
N LYS A 211 -13.62 -0.36 -18.12
CA LYS A 211 -14.00 -1.77 -18.22
C LYS A 211 -13.19 -2.51 -19.28
N LEU A 212 -12.91 -1.88 -20.42
CA LEU A 212 -12.08 -2.45 -21.49
C LEU A 212 -10.60 -2.54 -21.11
N ALA A 213 -10.11 -1.60 -20.30
CA ALA A 213 -8.73 -1.62 -19.81
C ALA A 213 -8.50 -2.64 -18.68
N ALA A 214 -9.56 -3.01 -17.95
CA ALA A 214 -9.47 -3.80 -16.72
C ALA A 214 -8.78 -5.17 -16.90
N PRO A 215 -9.03 -5.96 -17.97
CA PRO A 215 -8.33 -7.24 -18.13
C PRO A 215 -6.83 -7.08 -18.35
N GLY A 216 -6.41 -6.07 -19.13
CA GLY A 216 -4.99 -5.78 -19.36
C GLY A 216 -4.29 -5.31 -18.09
N LEU A 217 -4.93 -4.41 -17.34
CA LEU A 217 -4.45 -3.94 -16.04
C LEU A 217 -4.38 -5.10 -15.03
N GLY A 218 -5.42 -5.92 -14.97
CA GLY A 218 -5.49 -7.09 -14.10
C GLY A 218 -4.38 -8.10 -14.40
N MET A 219 -4.10 -8.37 -15.68
CA MET A 219 -2.99 -9.24 -16.07
C MET A 219 -1.63 -8.67 -15.69
N LEU A 220 -1.43 -7.36 -15.85
CA LEU A 220 -0.21 -6.70 -15.39
C LEU A 220 -0.05 -6.87 -13.88
N VAL A 221 -1.06 -6.49 -13.10
CA VAL A 221 -1.05 -6.61 -11.62
C VAL A 221 -0.78 -8.04 -11.18
N VAL A 222 -1.52 -9.02 -11.72
CA VAL A 222 -1.30 -10.44 -11.41
C VAL A 222 0.13 -10.86 -11.71
N SER A 223 0.68 -10.43 -12.85
CA SER A 223 2.07 -10.73 -13.24
C SER A 223 3.10 -10.01 -12.37
N THR A 224 2.68 -9.05 -11.54
CA THR A 224 3.54 -8.46 -10.51
C THR A 224 3.57 -9.24 -9.19
N LEU A 225 2.64 -10.17 -8.96
CA LEU A 225 2.63 -10.98 -7.76
C LEU A 225 3.82 -11.95 -7.71
N PRO A 226 4.34 -12.26 -6.50
CA PRO A 226 5.32 -13.31 -6.33
C PRO A 226 4.83 -14.63 -6.94
N ARG A 227 5.75 -15.43 -7.49
CA ARG A 227 5.40 -16.72 -8.15
C ARG A 227 4.59 -17.64 -7.24
N TRP A 228 4.88 -17.66 -5.95
CA TRP A 228 4.13 -18.48 -4.98
C TRP A 228 2.68 -18.02 -4.83
N ALA A 229 2.43 -16.71 -4.81
CA ALA A 229 1.09 -16.13 -4.73
C ALA A 229 0.27 -16.44 -5.99
N ARG A 230 0.88 -16.28 -7.17
CA ARG A 230 0.25 -16.64 -8.45
C ARG A 230 -0.18 -18.11 -8.48
N ARG A 231 0.67 -19.03 -8.01
CA ARG A 231 0.34 -20.45 -7.91
C ARG A 231 -0.83 -20.73 -6.96
N MET A 232 -0.94 -20.03 -5.83
CA MET A 232 -2.07 -20.16 -4.91
C MET A 232 -3.40 -19.76 -5.58
N TYR A 233 -3.37 -18.76 -6.47
CA TYR A 233 -4.49 -18.38 -7.32
C TYR A 233 -4.77 -19.32 -8.50
N GLY A 234 -3.96 -20.37 -8.69
CA GLY A 234 -4.09 -21.30 -9.82
C GLY A 234 -3.49 -20.76 -11.13
N LEU A 235 -2.67 -19.74 -11.06
CA LEU A 235 -2.06 -19.09 -12.22
C LEU A 235 -0.60 -19.53 -12.42
N PRO A 236 -0.11 -19.56 -13.67
CA PRO A 236 1.25 -19.99 -13.96
C PRO A 236 2.29 -19.03 -13.35
N GLY A 237 3.29 -19.61 -12.67
CA GLY A 237 4.41 -18.92 -12.02
C GLY A 237 5.66 -18.78 -12.89
N LEU A 238 5.51 -18.59 -14.22
CA LEU A 238 6.61 -18.70 -15.18
C LEU A 238 7.59 -17.50 -15.12
N PRO A 239 8.91 -17.69 -15.26
CA PRO A 239 9.89 -16.59 -15.23
C PRO A 239 9.68 -15.50 -16.29
N THR A 240 9.19 -15.88 -17.47
CA THR A 240 8.94 -14.96 -18.59
C THR A 240 7.90 -13.89 -18.26
N SER A 241 6.91 -14.23 -17.42
CA SER A 241 5.91 -13.27 -16.96
C SER A 241 6.49 -12.19 -16.03
N ASP A 242 7.55 -12.50 -15.26
CA ASP A 242 8.20 -11.50 -14.38
C ASP A 242 8.93 -10.45 -15.21
N LEU A 243 9.62 -10.89 -16.27
CA LEU A 243 10.30 -10.01 -17.21
C LEU A 243 9.29 -9.13 -17.96
N ALA A 244 8.23 -9.74 -18.52
CA ALA A 244 7.19 -9.01 -19.24
C ALA A 244 6.53 -7.94 -18.36
N ALA A 245 6.17 -8.29 -17.13
CA ALA A 245 5.61 -7.32 -16.19
C ALA A 245 6.60 -6.23 -15.79
N THR A 246 7.90 -6.54 -15.66
CA THR A 246 8.94 -5.52 -15.41
C THR A 246 9.07 -4.54 -16.57
N LEU A 247 9.09 -5.04 -17.81
CA LEU A 247 9.14 -4.19 -19.01
C LEU A 247 7.87 -3.34 -19.14
N ALA A 248 6.69 -3.92 -18.86
CA ALA A 248 5.43 -3.19 -18.86
C ALA A 248 5.40 -2.09 -17.79
N LEU A 249 5.89 -2.36 -16.57
CA LEU A 249 6.01 -1.37 -15.50
C LEU A 249 6.96 -0.22 -15.88
N LYS A 250 8.13 -0.52 -16.46
CA LYS A 250 9.06 0.51 -16.98
C LYS A 250 8.44 1.34 -18.09
N GLY A 251 7.72 0.70 -19.01
CA GLY A 251 6.98 1.38 -20.07
C GLY A 251 5.93 2.31 -19.50
N LEU A 252 5.09 1.81 -18.58
CA LEU A 252 4.05 2.59 -17.91
C LEU A 252 4.64 3.77 -17.11
N HIS A 253 5.72 3.53 -16.37
CA HIS A 253 6.42 4.56 -15.61
C HIS A 253 6.96 5.68 -16.51
N ARG A 254 7.55 5.35 -17.66
CA ARG A 254 8.01 6.35 -18.64
C ARG A 254 6.84 7.10 -19.28
N THR A 255 5.79 6.38 -19.69
CA THR A 255 4.64 6.98 -20.38
C THR A 255 3.83 7.90 -19.47
N VAL A 256 3.63 7.53 -18.20
CA VAL A 256 2.90 8.38 -17.25
C VAL A 256 3.65 9.70 -17.03
N HIS A 257 4.98 9.71 -17.20
CA HIS A 257 5.80 10.91 -17.13
C HIS A 257 5.64 11.89 -18.31
N VAL A 258 4.90 11.51 -19.35
CA VAL A 258 4.53 12.40 -20.46
C VAL A 258 3.26 13.21 -20.13
N ILE A 259 2.39 12.70 -19.24
CA ILE A 259 1.13 13.36 -18.87
C ILE A 259 1.42 14.55 -17.94
N PRO A 260 0.96 15.79 -18.19
CA PRO A 260 1.27 16.95 -17.34
C PRO A 260 1.03 16.70 -15.84
N GLU A 261 1.92 17.22 -14.97
CA GLU A 261 1.90 16.94 -13.50
C GLU A 261 0.52 17.15 -12.86
N ARG A 262 -0.23 18.17 -13.32
CA ARG A 262 -1.57 18.51 -12.82
C ARG A 262 -2.62 17.39 -12.94
N TYR A 263 -2.46 16.48 -13.91
CA TYR A 263 -3.38 15.35 -14.12
C TYR A 263 -2.82 14.03 -13.58
N ARG A 264 -1.55 14.04 -13.16
CA ARG A 264 -0.81 12.85 -12.77
C ARG A 264 -0.81 12.61 -11.27
N TYR A 265 -0.83 13.70 -10.50
CA TYR A 265 -0.64 13.70 -9.06
C TYR A 265 -1.84 14.34 -8.36
N SER A 266 -2.23 13.79 -7.20
CA SER A 266 -3.13 14.49 -6.29
C SER A 266 -2.46 15.77 -5.76
N PRO A 267 -3.23 16.75 -5.26
CA PRO A 267 -2.66 17.98 -4.69
C PRO A 267 -1.57 17.73 -3.63
N ASP A 268 -1.74 16.73 -2.77
CA ASP A 268 -0.76 16.39 -1.74
C ASP A 268 0.51 15.78 -2.32
N ALA A 269 0.38 14.91 -3.33
CA ALA A 269 1.53 14.35 -4.03
C ALA A 269 2.30 15.44 -4.80
N GLN A 270 1.61 16.44 -5.36
CA GLN A 270 2.27 17.61 -5.97
C GLN A 270 3.04 18.43 -4.93
N ARG A 271 2.43 18.68 -3.76
CA ARG A 271 3.09 19.35 -2.63
C ARG A 271 4.33 18.57 -2.18
N ALA A 272 4.19 17.28 -1.92
CA ALA A 272 5.27 16.43 -1.45
C ALA A 272 6.45 16.42 -2.45
N ARG A 273 6.17 16.24 -3.74
CA ARG A 273 7.21 16.28 -4.79
C ARG A 273 7.90 17.63 -4.90
N ARG A 274 7.18 18.74 -4.75
CA ARG A 274 7.78 20.08 -4.75
C ARG A 274 8.77 20.21 -3.59
N LEU A 275 8.34 19.89 -2.37
CA LEU A 275 9.18 19.96 -1.17
C LEU A 275 10.37 18.99 -1.24
N THR A 276 10.20 17.77 -1.78
CA THR A 276 11.31 16.82 -2.01
C THR A 276 12.32 17.36 -3.02
N ARG A 277 11.87 18.05 -4.08
CA ARG A 277 12.78 18.71 -5.04
C ARG A 277 13.54 19.86 -4.38
N GLU A 278 12.87 20.69 -3.58
CA GLU A 278 13.47 21.79 -2.82
C GLU A 278 14.52 21.26 -1.83
N HIS A 279 14.18 20.21 -1.07
CA HIS A 279 15.10 19.54 -0.15
C HIS A 279 16.32 18.94 -0.87
N ALA A 280 16.14 18.32 -2.05
CA ALA A 280 17.24 17.77 -2.82
C ALA A 280 18.17 18.85 -3.41
N SER A 281 17.64 20.05 -3.69
CA SER A 281 18.45 21.18 -4.20
C SER A 281 19.21 21.94 -3.11
N ASP A 282 18.76 21.88 -1.85
CA ASP A 282 19.44 22.48 -0.71
C ASP A 282 19.28 21.60 0.55
N PRO A 283 20.04 20.50 0.68
CA PRO A 283 19.94 19.63 1.86
C PRO A 283 20.38 20.34 3.15
N ALA A 284 21.26 21.35 3.06
CA ALA A 284 21.83 22.06 4.20
C ALA A 284 20.84 23.07 4.81
N GLY A 285 19.99 23.72 3.99
CA GLY A 285 18.94 24.63 4.44
C GLY A 285 17.80 23.97 5.23
N TRP A 286 17.72 22.64 5.20
CA TRP A 286 16.73 21.84 5.92
C TRP A 286 17.26 21.21 7.22
N SER A 287 18.56 21.35 7.49
CA SER A 287 19.18 20.95 8.75
C SER A 287 19.14 22.13 9.73
N ILE A 288 17.99 22.38 10.37
CA ILE A 288 17.90 23.32 11.49
C ILE A 288 17.45 22.56 12.75
N ALA A 289 18.39 22.54 13.71
CA ALA A 289 18.33 22.08 15.11
C ALA A 289 18.18 20.56 15.36
N SER A 290 19.27 19.96 15.87
CA SER A 290 19.31 18.66 16.56
C SER A 290 18.62 18.71 17.92
#